data_AF-A0A959EXK7-F1
#
_entry.id   AF-A0A959EXK7-F1
#
_cell.length_a   1.000
_cell.length_b   1.000
_cell.length_c   1.000
_cell.angle_alpha   90.00
_cell.angle_beta   90.00
_cell.angle_gamma   90.00
#
_symmetry.space_group_name_H-M   'P 1'
#
loop_
_entity.id
_entity.type
_entity.pdbx_description
1 polymer ?
#
loop_
_entity_poly.entity_id
_entity_poly.type
_entity_poly.pdbx_seq_one_letter_code
_entity_poly.pdbx_strand_id
1 'polypeptide(L)'
;MIYWMKRGGISLLLILAVAVGSQAQKFGYLNSAELLSKMPETQSADASLKSYRDGLVSKGQKMAEDLQNKYLNYMEQANSGAMTPVQMQSAEAELQQDQQKLAAYEQEVMDKVQKKRQELYTPILEKVQTAIEEVGKEQSYE
;
A
#
# COMPACT_ATOMS: atom_id res chain seq x y z
N MET A 1 -36.30 11.03 56.59
CA MET A 1 -36.66 9.80 57.32
C MET A 1 -35.87 8.67 56.66
N ILE A 2 -34.60 8.52 57.04
CA ILE A 2 -34.07 7.54 58.00
C ILE A 2 -33.99 6.12 57.40
N TYR A 3 -32.76 5.81 56.96
CA TYR A 3 -32.01 4.54 56.96
C TYR A 3 -32.62 3.35 57.71
N TRP A 4 -32.41 2.13 57.19
CA TRP A 4 -31.85 0.93 57.85
C TRP A 4 -31.76 -0.18 56.76
N MET A 5 -30.64 -0.51 56.11
CA MET A 5 -29.32 -0.99 56.58
C MET A 5 -29.37 -2.30 57.38
N LYS A 6 -28.85 -3.37 56.75
CA LYS A 6 -27.97 -4.44 57.30
C LYS A 6 -27.96 -5.55 56.23
N ARG A 7 -26.85 -6.03 55.67
CA ARG A 7 -25.54 -6.40 56.24
C ARG A 7 -24.52 -6.23 55.08
N GLY A 8 -23.41 -5.51 55.18
CA GLY A 8 -22.24 -5.76 56.02
C GLY A 8 -21.40 -6.90 55.42
N GLY A 9 -20.20 -6.71 54.86
CA GLY A 9 -19.36 -5.53 54.72
C GLY A 9 -18.02 -5.84 54.03
N ILE A 10 -17.15 -4.82 54.05
CA ILE A 10 -15.66 -4.87 54.01
C ILE A 10 -15.00 -5.09 52.64
N SER A 11 -14.70 -3.95 52.01
CA SER A 11 -13.38 -3.51 51.52
C SER A 11 -12.33 -4.55 51.09
N LEU A 12 -11.98 -4.53 49.79
CA LEU A 12 -10.57 -4.53 49.40
C LEU A 12 -10.38 -3.80 48.05
N LEU A 13 -9.75 -2.63 48.15
CA LEU A 13 -9.06 -1.96 47.05
C LEU A 13 -8.03 -2.91 46.43
N LEU A 14 -8.21 -3.25 45.16
CA LEU A 14 -7.11 -3.64 44.28
C LEU A 14 -7.29 -2.93 42.94
N ILE A 15 -6.76 -1.71 42.91
CA ILE A 15 -6.34 -1.05 41.68
C ILE A 15 -5.21 -1.93 41.10
N LEU A 16 -5.53 -2.78 40.13
CA LEU A 16 -4.52 -3.24 39.19
C LEU A 16 -4.57 -2.29 37.99
N ALA A 17 -3.84 -1.19 38.11
CA ALA A 17 -3.38 -0.44 36.97
C ALA A 17 -2.39 -1.34 36.22
N VAL A 18 -2.89 -2.17 35.30
CA VAL A 18 -2.04 -2.68 34.22
C VAL A 18 -1.84 -1.49 33.29
N ALA A 19 -0.78 -0.73 33.56
CA ALA A 19 -0.18 0.12 32.57
C ALA A 19 0.23 -0.77 31.39
N VAL A 20 -0.64 -0.86 30.38
CA VAL A 20 -0.19 -1.16 29.01
C VAL A 20 0.59 0.06 28.54
N GLY A 21 1.81 0.16 29.05
CA GLY A 21 2.85 0.98 28.47
C GLY A 21 3.21 0.37 27.12
N SER A 22 2.85 1.08 26.05
CA SER A 22 3.72 1.37 24.91
C SER A 22 2.92 2.11 23.85
N GLN A 23 2.68 3.41 24.07
CA GLN A 23 2.55 4.36 22.96
C GLN A 23 3.91 5.03 22.65
N ALA A 24 5.01 4.33 22.95
CA ALA A 24 6.36 4.73 22.52
C ALA A 24 6.53 4.67 21.00
N GLN A 25 5.70 3.89 20.29
CA GLN A 25 5.73 3.85 18.84
C GLN A 25 5.40 5.20 18.17
N LYS A 26 4.64 6.10 18.81
CA LYS A 26 4.23 7.37 18.16
C LYS A 26 5.29 8.47 18.17
N PHE A 27 6.20 8.48 19.16
CA PHE A 27 7.31 9.44 19.19
C PHE A 27 8.46 9.03 18.24
N GLY A 28 8.52 7.77 17.82
CA GLY A 28 9.44 7.29 16.79
C GLY A 28 9.06 7.73 15.38
N TYR A 29 7.80 7.55 14.94
CA TYR A 29 7.44 7.79 13.53
C TYR A 29 7.60 9.24 13.05
N LEU A 30 7.34 10.25 13.90
CA LEU A 30 7.47 11.66 13.48
C LEU A 30 8.94 12.06 13.29
N ASN A 31 9.81 11.59 14.19
CA ASN A 31 11.25 11.88 14.13
C ASN A 31 11.96 11.01 13.10
N SER A 32 11.53 9.74 12.94
CA SER A 32 12.02 8.84 11.90
C SER A 32 11.63 9.31 10.49
N ALA A 33 10.44 9.87 10.29
CA ALA A 33 10.05 10.45 9.00
C ALA A 33 10.93 11.65 8.63
N GLU A 34 11.19 12.54 9.60
CA GLU A 34 12.10 13.68 9.39
C GLU A 34 13.55 13.23 9.16
N LEU A 35 14.04 12.25 9.93
CA LEU A 35 15.37 11.67 9.77
C LEU A 35 15.54 11.00 8.40
N LEU A 36 14.58 10.17 8.01
CA LEU A 36 14.57 9.49 6.72
C LEU A 36 14.50 10.49 5.56
N SER A 37 13.72 11.57 5.67
CA SER A 37 13.64 12.61 4.63
C SER A 37 14.98 13.33 4.36
N LYS A 38 15.88 13.33 5.35
CA LYS A 38 17.24 13.92 5.26
C LYS A 38 18.27 12.95 4.70
N MET A 39 17.93 11.66 4.56
CA MET A 39 18.82 10.66 3.98
C MET A 39 18.71 10.66 2.44
N PRO A 40 19.82 10.84 1.70
CA PRO A 40 19.83 10.75 0.24
C PRO A 40 19.27 9.43 -0.29
N GLU A 41 19.46 8.33 0.43
CA GLU A 41 18.94 7.01 0.06
C GLU A 41 17.42 6.97 0.04
N THR A 42 16.74 7.64 0.98
CA THR A 42 15.27 7.73 1.01
C THR A 42 14.75 8.50 -0.20
N GLN A 43 15.40 9.61 -0.56
CA GLN A 43 15.01 10.40 -1.74
C GLN A 43 15.20 9.59 -3.04
N SER A 44 16.28 8.81 -3.13
CA SER A 44 16.52 7.91 -4.26
C SER A 44 15.47 6.79 -4.33
N ALA A 45 15.09 6.22 -3.19
CA ALA A 45 14.02 5.23 -3.09
C ALA A 45 12.66 5.82 -3.51
N ASP A 46 12.34 7.04 -3.09
CA ASP A 46 11.11 7.74 -3.50
C ASP A 46 11.05 8.01 -4.99
N ALA A 47 12.14 8.53 -5.57
CA ALA A 47 12.23 8.77 -7.00
C ALA A 47 12.07 7.47 -7.80
N SER A 48 12.74 6.40 -7.34
CA SER A 48 12.67 5.07 -7.96
C SER A 48 11.26 4.48 -7.87
N LEU A 49 10.61 4.58 -6.71
CA LEU A 49 9.25 4.09 -6.50
C LEU A 49 8.23 4.88 -7.34
N LYS A 50 8.37 6.20 -7.41
CA LYS A 50 7.52 7.06 -8.24
C LYS A 50 7.67 6.69 -9.72
N SER A 51 8.91 6.58 -10.22
CA SER A 51 9.18 6.20 -11.61
C SER A 51 8.60 4.82 -11.94
N TYR A 52 8.78 3.85 -11.06
CA TYR A 52 8.22 2.51 -11.21
C TYR A 52 6.69 2.52 -11.29
N ARG A 53 6.03 3.24 -10.36
CA ARG A 53 4.58 3.40 -10.36
C ARG A 53 4.09 4.09 -11.63
N ASP A 54 4.72 5.18 -12.03
CA ASP A 54 4.29 5.95 -13.20
C ASP A 54 4.46 5.12 -14.50
N GLY A 55 5.50 4.29 -14.60
CA GLY A 55 5.67 3.34 -15.70
C GLY A 55 4.57 2.27 -15.75
N LEU A 56 4.15 1.75 -14.59
CA LEU A 56 3.02 0.82 -14.50
C LEU A 56 1.69 1.49 -14.90
N VAL A 57 1.44 2.71 -14.41
CA VAL A 57 0.24 3.47 -14.77
C VAL A 57 0.20 3.75 -16.27
N SER A 58 1.32 4.18 -16.87
CA SER A 58 1.41 4.42 -18.32
C SER A 58 1.12 3.17 -19.14
N LYS A 59 1.62 2.00 -18.72
CA LYS A 59 1.30 0.74 -19.37
C LYS A 59 -0.20 0.39 -19.26
N GLY A 60 -0.82 0.62 -18.11
CA GLY A 60 -2.26 0.40 -17.91
C GLY A 60 -3.11 1.33 -18.79
N GLN A 61 -2.72 2.60 -18.89
CA GLN A 61 -3.37 3.57 -19.80
C GLN A 61 -3.30 3.10 -21.25
N LYS A 62 -2.15 2.62 -21.71
CA LYS A 62 -2.01 2.08 -23.06
C LYS A 62 -2.91 0.87 -23.30
N MET A 63 -3.03 -0.03 -22.32
CA MET A 63 -3.95 -1.17 -22.41
C MET A 63 -5.42 -0.72 -22.52
N ALA A 64 -5.81 0.33 -21.79
CA ALA A 64 -7.15 0.90 -21.85
C ALA A 64 -7.42 1.60 -23.20
N GLU A 65 -6.45 2.35 -23.72
CA GLU A 65 -6.51 2.97 -25.05
C GLU A 65 -6.61 1.90 -26.16
N ASP A 66 -5.81 0.85 -26.10
CA ASP A 66 -5.84 -0.26 -27.05
C ASP A 66 -7.22 -0.95 -27.03
N LEU A 67 -7.79 -1.20 -25.85
CA LEU A 67 -9.13 -1.78 -25.68
C LEU A 67 -10.22 -0.86 -26.26
N GLN A 68 -10.15 0.45 -25.97
CA GLN A 68 -11.09 1.43 -26.52
C GLN A 68 -11.03 1.46 -28.04
N ASN A 69 -9.82 1.49 -28.62
CA ASN A 69 -9.63 1.49 -30.06
C ASN A 69 -10.16 0.22 -30.72
N LYS A 70 -9.93 -0.95 -30.11
CA LYS A 70 -10.51 -2.22 -30.58
C LYS A 70 -12.03 -2.20 -30.55
N TYR A 71 -12.63 -1.64 -29.50
CA TYR A 71 -14.08 -1.55 -29.37
C TYR A 71 -14.68 -0.65 -30.47
N LEU A 72 -14.09 0.52 -30.70
CA LEU A 72 -14.52 1.44 -31.77
C LEU A 72 -14.42 0.79 -33.14
N ASN A 73 -13.31 0.10 -33.41
CA ASN A 73 -13.10 -0.59 -34.68
C ASN A 73 -14.11 -1.74 -34.89
N TYR A 74 -14.36 -2.55 -33.86
CA TYR A 74 -15.40 -3.59 -33.90
C TYR A 74 -16.77 -2.98 -34.22
N MET A 75 -17.14 -1.87 -33.58
CA MET A 75 -18.43 -1.22 -33.82
C MET A 75 -18.57 -0.70 -35.25
N GLU A 76 -17.52 -0.10 -35.80
CA GLU A 76 -17.50 0.35 -37.20
C GLU A 76 -17.66 -0.82 -38.19
N GLN A 77 -16.92 -1.90 -37.99
CA GLN A 77 -16.98 -3.08 -38.86
C GLN A 77 -18.31 -3.84 -38.73
N ALA A 78 -18.88 -3.89 -37.54
CA ALA A 78 -20.18 -4.52 -37.32
C ALA A 78 -21.31 -3.72 -37.99
N ASN A 79 -21.33 -2.40 -37.82
CA ASN A 79 -22.34 -1.52 -38.41
C ASN A 79 -22.27 -1.44 -39.94
N SER A 80 -21.08 -1.57 -40.52
CA SER A 80 -20.90 -1.62 -41.97
C SER A 80 -21.25 -2.98 -42.59
N GLY A 81 -21.55 -4.00 -41.78
CA GLY A 81 -21.82 -5.36 -42.25
C GLY A 81 -20.57 -6.08 -42.80
N ALA A 82 -19.37 -5.57 -42.49
CA ALA A 82 -18.11 -6.10 -42.97
C ALA A 82 -17.67 -7.40 -42.25
N MET A 83 -18.34 -7.75 -41.15
CA MET A 83 -18.02 -8.93 -40.33
C MET A 83 -19.07 -10.04 -40.50
N THR A 84 -18.59 -11.27 -40.60
CA THR A 84 -19.41 -12.47 -40.43
C THR A 84 -19.77 -12.68 -38.95
N PRO A 85 -20.82 -13.46 -38.63
CA PRO A 85 -21.18 -13.76 -37.24
C PRO A 85 -20.03 -14.39 -36.42
N VAL A 86 -19.22 -15.25 -37.07
CA VAL A 86 -18.06 -15.88 -36.41
C VAL A 86 -16.97 -14.86 -36.08
N GLN A 87 -16.72 -13.90 -36.97
CA GLN A 87 -15.76 -12.82 -36.72
C GLN A 87 -16.24 -11.90 -35.60
N MET A 88 -17.54 -11.58 -35.56
CA MET A 88 -18.13 -10.78 -34.47
C MET A 88 -17.94 -11.48 -33.12
N GLN A 89 -18.29 -12.77 -33.04
CA GLN A 89 -18.14 -13.55 -31.82
C GLN A 89 -16.68 -13.62 -31.34
N SER A 90 -15.72 -13.79 -32.28
CA SER A 90 -14.30 -13.80 -31.95
C SER A 90 -13.82 -12.44 -31.41
N ALA A 91 -14.26 -11.34 -32.02
CA ALA A 91 -13.90 -9.99 -31.59
C ALA A 91 -14.48 -9.66 -30.22
N GLU A 92 -15.73 -10.06 -29.95
CA GLU A 92 -16.36 -9.90 -28.64
C GLU A 92 -15.61 -10.68 -27.54
N ALA A 93 -15.19 -11.90 -27.83
CA ALA A 93 -14.40 -12.70 -26.90
C ALA A 93 -13.03 -12.06 -26.61
N GLU A 94 -12.36 -11.51 -27.63
CA GLU A 94 -11.10 -10.80 -27.46
C GLU A 94 -11.27 -9.52 -26.62
N LEU A 95 -12.31 -8.73 -26.89
CA LEU A 95 -12.64 -7.53 -26.12
C LEU A 95 -12.91 -7.86 -24.64
N GLN A 96 -13.66 -8.94 -24.37
CA GLN A 96 -13.89 -9.42 -23.01
C GLN A 96 -12.59 -9.86 -22.33
N GLN A 97 -11.73 -10.59 -23.05
CA GLN A 97 -10.45 -11.03 -22.52
C GLN A 97 -9.54 -9.84 -22.19
N ASP A 98 -9.48 -8.83 -23.06
CA ASP A 98 -8.66 -7.65 -22.83
C ASP A 98 -9.20 -6.79 -21.69
N GLN A 99 -10.52 -6.71 -21.52
CA GLN A 99 -11.12 -6.08 -20.34
C GLN A 99 -10.74 -6.80 -19.05
N GLN A 100 -10.77 -8.14 -19.04
CA GLN A 100 -10.33 -8.94 -17.88
C GLN A 100 -8.84 -8.74 -17.60
N LYS A 101 -7.99 -8.70 -18.64
CA LYS A 101 -6.56 -8.42 -18.49
C LYS A 101 -6.31 -7.05 -17.89
N LEU A 102 -7.06 -6.03 -18.32
CA LEU A 102 -6.94 -4.67 -17.77
C LEU A 102 -7.30 -4.65 -16.28
N ALA A 103 -8.42 -5.25 -15.90
CA ALA A 103 -8.82 -5.33 -14.50
C ALA A 103 -7.81 -6.11 -13.64
N ALA A 104 -7.28 -7.22 -14.14
CA ALA A 104 -6.23 -7.98 -13.47
C ALA A 104 -4.93 -7.16 -13.35
N TYR A 105 -4.59 -6.40 -14.39
CA TYR A 105 -3.42 -5.53 -14.39
C TYR A 105 -3.52 -4.43 -13.33
N GLU A 106 -4.68 -3.79 -13.17
CA GLU A 106 -4.90 -2.79 -12.12
C GLU A 106 -4.66 -3.34 -10.71
N GLN A 107 -5.11 -4.57 -10.44
CA GLN A 107 -4.83 -5.26 -9.18
C GLN A 107 -3.33 -5.59 -9.03
N GLU A 108 -2.69 -6.05 -10.11
CA GLU A 108 -1.27 -6.37 -10.15
C GLU A 108 -0.40 -5.14 -9.87
N VAL A 109 -0.79 -3.95 -10.35
CA VAL A 109 -0.08 -2.69 -10.09
C VAL A 109 0.00 -2.40 -8.60
N MET A 110 -1.08 -2.60 -7.85
CA MET A 110 -1.10 -2.34 -6.41
C MET A 110 -0.11 -3.24 -5.65
N ASP A 111 -0.11 -4.54 -5.96
CA ASP A 111 0.82 -5.51 -5.39
C ASP A 111 2.28 -5.20 -5.75
N LYS A 112 2.55 -4.91 -7.03
CA LYS A 112 3.88 -4.56 -7.53
C LYS A 112 4.44 -3.32 -6.85
N VAL A 113 3.65 -2.26 -6.71
CA VAL A 113 4.08 -1.02 -6.04
C VAL A 113 4.37 -1.27 -4.57
N GLN A 114 3.54 -2.06 -3.88
CA GLN A 114 3.76 -2.42 -2.48
C GLN A 114 5.07 -3.21 -2.30
N LYS A 115 5.28 -4.25 -3.12
CA LYS A 115 6.51 -5.04 -3.12
C LYS A 115 7.74 -4.18 -3.41
N LYS A 116 7.66 -3.32 -4.43
CA LYS A 116 8.77 -2.42 -4.78
C LYS A 116 9.11 -1.46 -3.65
N ARG A 117 8.10 -0.91 -2.97
CA ARG A 117 8.33 -0.08 -1.78
C ARG A 117 9.08 -0.85 -0.70
N GLN A 118 8.66 -2.08 -0.41
CA GLN A 118 9.33 -2.90 0.60
C GLN A 118 10.78 -3.18 0.22
N GLU A 119 11.06 -3.60 -1.01
CA GLU A 119 12.41 -3.83 -1.52
C GLU A 119 13.33 -2.61 -1.37
N LEU A 120 12.82 -1.41 -1.70
CA LEU A 120 13.61 -0.18 -1.66
C LEU A 120 13.87 0.31 -0.23
N TYR A 121 12.89 0.16 0.65
CA TYR A 121 12.93 0.74 2.00
C TYR A 121 13.54 -0.20 3.05
N THR A 122 13.45 -1.52 2.89
CA THR A 122 14.02 -2.50 3.85
C THR A 122 15.49 -2.22 4.16
N PRO A 123 16.41 -2.06 3.18
CA PRO A 123 17.82 -1.81 3.49
C PRO A 123 18.07 -0.43 4.12
N ILE A 124 17.20 0.55 3.86
CA ILE A 124 17.30 1.89 4.48
C ILE A 124 16.94 1.78 5.97
N LEU A 125 15.87 1.06 6.28
CA LEU A 125 15.43 0.82 7.65
C LEU A 125 16.47 0.03 8.45
N GLU A 126 17.09 -0.99 7.85
CA GLU A 126 18.18 -1.73 8.47
C GLU A 126 19.38 -0.84 8.78
N LYS A 127 19.80 0.04 7.85
CA LYS A 127 20.88 1.01 8.11
C LYS A 127 20.56 1.96 9.26
N VAL A 128 19.33 2.48 9.31
CA VAL A 128 18.90 3.37 10.40
C VAL A 128 18.91 2.62 11.73
N GLN A 129 18.43 1.38 11.75
CA GLN A 129 18.43 0.53 12.93
C GLN A 129 19.86 0.29 13.45
N THR A 130 20.80 -0.08 12.56
CA THR A 130 22.21 -0.27 12.92
C THR A 130 22.85 1.02 13.43
N ALA A 131 22.63 2.16 12.78
CA ALA A 131 23.18 3.44 13.22
C ALA A 131 22.66 3.87 14.61
N ILE A 132 21.36 3.63 14.90
CA ILE A 132 20.79 3.88 16.22
C ILE A 132 21.43 2.97 17.28
N GLU A 133 21.66 1.69 16.96
CA GLU A 133 22.30 0.74 17.88
C GLU A 133 23.77 1.10 18.14
N GLU A 134 24.51 1.58 17.15
CA GLU A 134 25.90 2.04 17.30
C GLU A 134 25.97 3.29 18.18
N VAL A 135 25.15 4.31 17.89
CA VAL A 135 25.09 5.53 18.72
C VAL A 135 24.61 5.22 20.14
N GLY A 136 23.64 4.32 20.30
CA GLY A 136 23.16 3.89 21.62
C GLY A 136 24.21 3.12 22.43
N LYS A 137 25.08 2.35 21.76
CA LYS A 137 26.24 1.68 22.40
C LYS A 137 27.34 2.67 22.75
N GLU A 138 27.60 3.67 21.90
CA GLU A 138 28.56 4.75 22.18
C GLU A 138 28.09 5.67 23.32
N GLN A 139 26.78 5.91 23.46
CA GLN A 139 26.19 6.64 24.59
C GLN A 139 26.01 5.79 25.86
N SER A 140 26.23 4.48 25.80
CA SER A 140 26.30 3.60 26.97
C SER A 140 27.73 3.44 27.51
N TYR A 141 28.66 4.32 27.13
CA TYR A 141 29.83 4.56 27.96
C TYR A 141 29.41 5.46 29.14
N GLU A 142 29.11 4.75 30.25
CA GLU A 142 28.57 5.13 31.57
C GLU A 142 27.04 5.07 31.74
#